data_AF-A0AAN7IM55-F1
#
_entry.id   AF-A0AAN7IM55-F1
#
_cell.length_a   1.000
_cell.length_b   1.000
_cell.length_c   1.000
_cell.angle_alpha   90.00
_cell.angle_beta   90.00
_cell.angle_gamma   90.00
#
_symmetry.space_group_name_H-M   'P 1'
#
loop_
_entity.id
_entity.type
_entity.pdbx_description
1 polymer ?
#
loop_
_entity_poly.entity_id
_entity_poly.type
_entity_poly.pdbx_seq_one_letter_code
_entity_poly.pdbx_strand_id
1 'polypeptide(L)'
;MNETLQSMAEAVKARIKASKANAESYKRYTIDECINILETMEAVNDEIFMKAIEKFKQDPDDREIFVNMSLARGMVWLGRL
;
A
#
# COMPACT_ATOMS: atom_id res chain seq x y z
N MET A 1 4.25 13.16 42.22
CA MET A 1 3.73 11.84 41.79
C MET A 1 2.69 11.94 40.67
N ASN A 2 1.74 12.88 40.73
CA ASN A 2 0.69 13.01 39.71
C ASN A 2 1.23 13.47 38.33
N GLU A 3 2.11 14.47 38.32
CA GLU A 3 2.73 15.00 37.09
C GLU A 3 3.59 13.96 36.36
N THR A 4 4.28 13.10 37.12
CA THR A 4 5.11 12.03 36.57
C THR A 4 4.28 10.97 35.85
N LEU A 5 3.11 10.62 36.41
CA LEU A 5 2.16 9.70 35.80
C LEU A 5 1.53 10.29 34.53
N GLN A 6 1.21 11.58 34.55
CA GLN A 6 0.70 12.32 33.38
C GLN A 6 1.73 12.37 32.25
N SER A 7 2.99 12.70 32.57
CA SER A 7 4.10 12.72 31.61
C SER A 7 4.31 11.36 30.93
N MET A 8 4.24 10.26 31.70
CA MET A 8 4.33 8.91 31.15
C MET A 8 3.15 8.56 30.24
N ALA A 9 1.93 8.94 30.61
CA ALA A 9 0.73 8.68 29.81
C ALA A 9 0.77 9.42 28.46
N GLU A 10 1.25 10.67 28.44
CA GLU A 10 1.44 11.44 27.20
C GLU A 10 2.52 10.85 26.31
N ALA A 11 3.65 10.42 26.88
CA ALA A 11 4.72 9.76 26.15
C ALA A 11 4.25 8.44 25.50
N VAL A 12 3.42 7.66 26.20
CA VAL A 12 2.83 6.43 25.65
C VAL A 12 1.85 6.75 24.52
N LYS A 13 0.98 7.76 24.67
CA LYS A 13 0.10 8.23 23.59
C LYS A 13 0.87 8.69 22.36
N ALA A 14 1.93 9.46 22.55
CA ALA A 14 2.78 9.94 21.46
C ALA A 14 3.46 8.78 20.72
N ARG A 15 3.98 7.77 21.45
CA ARG A 15 4.55 6.56 20.87
C ARG A 15 3.52 5.76 20.07
N ILE A 16 2.33 5.55 20.62
CA ILE A 16 1.24 4.84 19.91
C ILE A 16 0.85 5.60 18.63
N LYS A 17 0.75 6.94 18.69
CA LYS A 17 0.44 7.77 17.51
C LYS A 17 1.54 7.68 16.44
N ALA A 18 2.81 7.72 16.84
CA ALA A 18 3.94 7.57 15.92
C ALA A 18 3.99 6.17 15.30
N SER A 19 3.74 5.12 16.07
CA SER A 19 3.66 3.74 15.55
C SER A 19 2.50 3.56 14.57
N LYS A 20 1.33 4.17 14.83
CA LYS A 20 0.20 4.16 13.90
C LYS A 20 0.49 4.94 12.61
N ALA A 21 1.07 6.13 12.72
CA ALA A 21 1.46 6.93 11.55
C ALA A 21 2.51 6.20 10.70
N ASN A 22 3.47 5.50 11.31
CA ASN A 22 4.41 4.66 10.57
C ASN A 22 3.69 3.47 9.92
N ALA A 23 2.78 2.77 10.62
CA ALA A 23 2.00 1.69 10.04
C ALA A 23 1.09 2.14 8.88
N GLU A 24 0.57 3.36 8.94
CA GLU A 24 -0.17 4.01 7.86
C GLU A 24 0.76 4.41 6.70
N SER A 25 2.01 4.79 6.98
CA SER A 25 3.01 5.12 5.95
C SER A 25 3.42 3.91 5.08
N TYR A 26 3.36 2.69 5.62
CA TYR A 26 3.58 1.43 4.89
C TYR A 26 2.37 1.00 4.03
N LYS A 27 1.26 1.76 4.04
CA LYS A 27 0.08 1.53 3.20
C LYS A 27 -0.20 2.76 2.33
N ARG A 28 0.83 3.35 1.74
CA ARG A 28 0.67 4.54 0.91
C ARG A 28 -0.22 4.29 -0.31
N TYR A 29 -0.25 3.05 -0.80
CA TYR A 29 -1.10 2.63 -1.91
C TYR A 29 -2.00 1.46 -1.52
N THR A 30 -3.30 1.67 -1.72
CA THR A 30 -4.39 0.72 -1.48
C THR A 30 -4.58 -0.20 -2.67
N ILE A 31 -5.23 -1.35 -2.45
CA ILE A 31 -5.60 -2.25 -3.55
C ILE A 31 -6.57 -1.55 -4.50
N ASP A 32 -7.48 -0.72 -3.98
CA ASP A 32 -8.45 0.03 -4.78
C ASP A 32 -7.77 1.00 -5.74
N GLU A 33 -6.70 1.67 -5.32
CA GLU A 33 -5.88 2.50 -6.22
C GLU A 33 -5.22 1.69 -7.33
N CYS A 34 -4.70 0.50 -7.01
CA CYS A 34 -4.14 -0.39 -8.03
C CYS A 34 -5.20 -0.91 -9.00
N ILE A 35 -6.40 -1.26 -8.51
CA ILE A 35 -7.55 -1.65 -9.33
C ILE A 35 -7.90 -0.54 -10.31
N ASN A 36 -8.04 0.70 -9.82
CA ASN A 36 -8.38 1.84 -10.68
C ASN A 36 -7.38 2.04 -11.81
N ILE A 37 -6.08 1.78 -11.58
CA ILE A 37 -5.07 1.82 -12.65
C ILE A 37 -5.24 0.66 -13.62
N LEU A 38 -5.45 -0.57 -13.15
CA LEU A 38 -5.69 -1.74 -14.01
C LEU A 38 -6.90 -1.54 -14.93
N GLU A 39 -7.99 -0.97 -14.42
CA GLU A 39 -9.21 -0.67 -15.19
C GLU A 39 -8.96 0.35 -16.33
N THR A 40 -7.89 1.15 -16.26
CA THR A 40 -7.51 2.06 -17.36
C THR A 40 -6.67 1.39 -18.45
N MET A 41 -6.23 0.14 -18.25
CA MET A 41 -5.35 -0.58 -19.17
C MET A 41 -6.15 -1.53 -20.07
N GLU A 42 -6.48 -1.10 -21.29
CA GLU A 42 -7.29 -1.88 -22.25
C GLU A 42 -6.74 -3.29 -22.57
N ALA A 43 -5.43 -3.49 -22.44
CA ALA A 43 -4.77 -4.76 -22.74
C ALA A 43 -4.73 -5.75 -21.55
N VAL A 44 -5.27 -5.36 -20.38
CA VAL A 44 -5.38 -6.24 -19.21
C VAL A 44 -6.66 -7.07 -19.36
N ASN A 45 -6.51 -8.38 -19.47
CA ASN A 45 -7.64 -9.32 -19.43
C ASN A 45 -7.90 -9.83 -18.01
N ASP A 46 -9.01 -10.54 -17.82
CA ASP A 46 -9.43 -11.05 -16.51
C ASP A 46 -8.37 -11.94 -15.83
N GLU A 47 -7.62 -12.74 -16.57
CA GLU A 47 -6.57 -13.60 -15.99
C GLU A 47 -5.43 -12.75 -15.41
N ILE A 48 -4.92 -11.79 -16.18
CA ILE A 48 -3.86 -10.88 -15.75
C ILE A 48 -4.36 -10.03 -14.57
N PHE A 49 -5.60 -9.55 -14.65
CA PHE A 49 -6.22 -8.76 -13.60
C PHE A 49 -6.24 -9.55 -12.28
N MET A 50 -6.77 -10.77 -12.28
CA MET A 50 -6.88 -11.59 -11.07
C MET A 50 -5.50 -11.92 -10.48
N LYS A 51 -4.50 -12.24 -11.31
CA LYS A 51 -3.11 -12.44 -10.85
C LYS A 51 -2.53 -11.19 -10.20
N ALA A 52 -2.76 -10.01 -10.79
CA ALA A 52 -2.31 -8.74 -10.22
C ALA A 52 -2.95 -8.47 -8.84
N ILE A 53 -4.26 -8.74 -8.69
CA ILE A 53 -4.96 -8.60 -7.40
C ILE A 53 -4.37 -9.54 -6.35
N GLU A 54 -4.07 -10.79 -6.71
CA GLU A 54 -3.41 -11.72 -5.80
C GLU A 54 -2.02 -11.22 -5.38
N LYS A 55 -1.24 -10.70 -6.32
CA LYS A 55 0.08 -10.12 -6.06
C LYS A 55 0.00 -8.92 -5.10
N PHE A 56 -0.91 -7.99 -5.34
CA PHE A 56 -1.12 -6.82 -4.46
C PHE A 56 -1.61 -7.19 -3.06
N LYS A 57 -2.37 -8.29 -2.90
CA LYS A 57 -2.78 -8.78 -1.57
C LYS A 57 -1.60 -9.33 -0.76
N GLN A 58 -0.61 -9.90 -1.43
CA GLN A 58 0.55 -10.51 -0.79
C GLN A 58 1.54 -9.47 -0.28
N ASP A 59 1.88 -8.47 -1.11
CA ASP A 59 2.93 -7.51 -0.79
C ASP A 59 2.49 -6.05 -1.02
N PRO A 60 2.46 -5.20 0.02
CA PRO A 60 2.29 -3.76 -0.15
C PRO A 60 3.35 -3.10 -1.03
N ASP A 61 4.58 -3.63 -1.08
CA ASP A 61 5.66 -3.06 -1.89
C ASP A 61 5.37 -3.23 -3.39
N ASP A 62 4.72 -4.33 -3.80
CA ASP A 62 4.27 -4.53 -5.19
C ASP A 62 3.29 -3.45 -5.63
N ARG A 63 2.45 -2.95 -4.70
CA ARG A 63 1.51 -1.83 -4.99
C ARG A 63 2.26 -0.55 -5.25
N GLU A 64 3.25 -0.24 -4.40
CA GLU A 64 4.09 0.95 -4.56
C GLU A 64 4.89 0.89 -5.87
N ILE A 65 5.49 -0.26 -6.18
CA ILE A 65 6.21 -0.48 -7.42
C ILE A 65 5.28 -0.28 -8.63
N PHE A 66 4.08 -0.89 -8.60
CA PHE A 66 3.11 -0.79 -9.68
C PHE A 66 2.61 0.64 -9.90
N VAL A 67 2.18 1.33 -8.85
CA VAL A 67 1.64 2.71 -8.95
C VAL A 67 2.70 3.70 -9.46
N ASN A 68 3.97 3.51 -9.10
CA ASN A 68 5.06 4.37 -9.56
C ASN A 68 5.59 4.00 -10.96
N MET A 69 5.14 2.90 -11.58
CA MET A 69 5.50 2.57 -12.95
C MET A 69 4.68 3.38 -13.97
N SER A 70 5.32 3.80 -15.05
CA SER A 70 4.60 4.23 -16.25
C SER A 70 3.73 3.07 -16.78
N LEU A 71 2.54 3.36 -17.34
CA LEU A 71 1.63 2.34 -17.86
C LEU A 71 2.32 1.31 -18.78
N ALA A 72 3.20 1.74 -19.68
CA ALA A 72 3.96 0.85 -20.57
C ALA A 72 4.84 -0.17 -19.81
N ARG A 73 5.52 0.27 -18.73
CA ARG A 73 6.31 -0.63 -17.87
C ARG A 73 5.41 -1.49 -16.98
N GLY A 74 4.30 -0.94 -16.52
CA GLY A 74 3.27 -1.67 -15.79
C GLY A 74 2.76 -2.86 -16.60
N MET A 75 2.44 -2.67 -17.88
CA MET A 75 2.03 -3.76 -18.78
C MET A 75 3.11 -4.83 -18.96
N VAL A 76 4.39 -4.43 -19.12
CA VAL A 76 5.50 -5.39 -19.20
C VAL A 76 5.67 -6.17 -17.90
N TRP A 77 5.45 -5.53 -16.76
CA TRP A 77 5.51 -6.17 -15.45
C TRP A 77 4.35 -7.14 -15.26
N LEU A 78 3.13 -6.74 -15.59
CA LEU A 78 1.92 -7.58 -15.54
C LEU A 78 2.04 -8.82 -16.43
N GLY A 79 2.65 -8.71 -17.61
CA GLY A 79 2.89 -9.85 -18.49
C GLY A 79 3.89 -10.88 -17.97
N ARG A 80 4.53 -10.63 -16.80
CA ARG A 80 5.45 -11.55 -16.13
C ARG A 80 4.84 -12.23 -14.90
N LEU A 81 3.61 -11.88 -14.53
CA LEU A 81 2.85 -12.50 -13.45
C LEU A 81 2.23 -13.83 -13.92
#